data_AF-A0A2V8H9J2-F1
#
_entry.id   AF-A0A2V8H9J2-F1
#
_cell.length_a   1.000
_cell.length_b   1.000
_cell.length_c   1.000
_cell.angle_alpha   90.00
_cell.angle_beta   90.00
_cell.angle_gamma   90.00
#
_symmetry.space_group_name_H-M   'P 1'
#
loop_
_entity.id
_entity.type
_entity.pdbx_description
1 polymer ?
#
loop_
_entity_poly.entity_id
_entity_poly.type
_entity_poly.pdbx_seq_one_letter_code
_entity_poly.pdbx_strand_id
1 'polypeptide(L)'
;MWGGTPDRNMVSGMKGLPTEWDVKTKKNVKWVASLGSQSYGNAIVAGGMVFVGTNNEGVRDPKQPGDRGVLMAFKEDTGEFLWQQTHEKLSTGRANDWPYQGVASSPL
;
A
#
# COMPACT_ATOMS: atom_id res chain seq x y z
N MET A 1 9.92 -6.21 -0.71
CA MET A 1 10.31 -6.10 -2.15
C MET A 1 9.24 -6.61 -3.13
N TRP A 2 9.13 -6.01 -4.34
CA TRP A 2 8.47 -6.61 -5.50
C TRP A 2 9.19 -7.90 -5.95
N GLY A 3 8.50 -9.04 -5.89
CA GLY A 3 9.12 -10.36 -6.07
C GLY A 3 9.64 -11.00 -4.79
N GLY A 4 9.47 -10.37 -3.63
CA GLY A 4 9.83 -10.94 -2.32
C GLY A 4 11.33 -11.06 -2.02
N THR A 5 12.19 -11.06 -3.04
CA THR A 5 13.66 -11.08 -2.87
C THR A 5 14.36 -10.12 -3.86
N PRO A 6 15.65 -9.78 -3.63
CA PRO A 6 16.45 -8.94 -4.53
C PRO A 6 16.50 -9.40 -6.00
N ASP A 7 16.20 -10.67 -6.29
CA ASP A 7 16.15 -11.21 -7.65
C ASP A 7 14.97 -10.69 -8.48
N ARG A 8 13.95 -10.11 -7.83
CA ARG A 8 12.72 -9.57 -8.44
C ARG A 8 11.95 -10.63 -9.25
N ASN A 9 12.00 -11.88 -8.82
CA ASN A 9 11.27 -12.97 -9.46
C ASN A 9 9.93 -13.23 -8.74
N MET A 10 8.81 -13.18 -9.47
CA MET A 10 7.46 -13.33 -8.90
C MET A 10 7.09 -14.80 -8.65
N VAL A 11 7.99 -15.59 -8.08
CA VAL A 11 7.80 -17.01 -7.80
C VAL A 11 7.69 -17.24 -6.29
N SER A 12 6.66 -17.98 -5.88
CA SER A 12 6.48 -18.42 -4.50
C SER A 12 6.43 -19.94 -4.44
N GLY A 13 7.15 -20.54 -3.50
CA GLY A 13 7.09 -21.98 -3.20
C GLY A 13 5.93 -22.39 -2.29
N MET A 14 5.05 -21.46 -1.94
CA MET A 14 3.93 -21.69 -1.03
C MET A 14 2.94 -22.72 -1.60
N LYS A 15 2.39 -23.57 -0.73
CA LYS A 15 1.41 -24.62 -1.08
C LYS A 15 0.10 -24.37 -0.34
N GLY A 16 -1.00 -24.93 -0.84
CA GLY A 16 -2.32 -24.81 -0.20
C GLY A 16 -2.97 -23.43 -0.31
N LEU A 17 -2.54 -22.63 -1.28
CA LEU A 17 -3.16 -21.34 -1.57
C LEU A 17 -4.60 -21.52 -2.08
N PRO A 18 -5.54 -20.62 -1.75
CA PRO A 18 -6.85 -20.60 -2.37
C PRO A 18 -6.72 -20.48 -3.90
N THR A 19 -7.37 -21.38 -4.64
CA THR A 19 -7.39 -21.35 -6.12
C THR A 19 -8.54 -20.53 -6.68
N GLU A 20 -9.44 -20.07 -5.82
CA GLU A 20 -10.60 -19.25 -6.18
C GLU A 20 -10.76 -18.14 -5.14
N TRP A 21 -11.14 -16.95 -5.59
CA TRP A 21 -11.53 -15.84 -4.74
C TRP A 21 -12.66 -15.05 -5.39
N ASP A 22 -13.35 -14.22 -4.62
CA ASP A 22 -14.27 -13.23 -5.20
C ASP A 22 -14.40 -12.04 -4.26
N VAL A 23 -14.09 -10.85 -4.78
CA VAL A 23 -14.07 -9.60 -3.99
C VAL A 23 -15.48 -9.11 -3.65
N LYS A 24 -16.48 -9.42 -4.47
CA LYS A 24 -17.87 -8.95 -4.27
C LYS A 24 -18.56 -9.71 -3.15
N THR A 25 -18.43 -11.03 -3.16
CA THR A 25 -18.97 -11.98 -2.18
C THR A 25 -18.04 -12.19 -0.99
N LYS A 26 -16.79 -11.70 -1.09
CA LYS A 26 -15.72 -11.87 -0.11
C LYS A 26 -15.27 -13.32 0.06
N LYS A 27 -15.52 -14.20 -0.93
CA LYS A 27 -15.01 -15.57 -0.92
C LYS A 27 -13.48 -15.56 -0.88
N ASN A 28 -12.92 -16.24 0.13
CA ASN A 28 -11.47 -16.33 0.37
C ASN A 28 -10.77 -14.96 0.49
N VAL A 29 -11.48 -13.92 0.92
CA VAL A 29 -10.91 -12.60 1.24
C VAL A 29 -10.79 -12.47 2.75
N LYS A 30 -9.56 -12.37 3.26
CA LYS A 30 -9.29 -12.29 4.70
C LYS A 30 -9.73 -10.96 5.30
N TRP A 31 -9.43 -9.85 4.63
CA TRP A 31 -9.81 -8.50 5.03
C TRP A 31 -9.73 -7.54 3.84
N VAL A 32 -10.30 -6.34 4.00
CA VAL A 32 -10.28 -5.26 3.02
C VAL A 32 -9.98 -3.95 3.76
N ALA A 33 -9.12 -3.12 3.19
CA ALA A 33 -8.78 -1.81 3.73
C ALA A 33 -8.89 -0.73 2.64
N SER A 34 -9.42 0.44 3.01
CA SER A 34 -9.45 1.60 2.13
C SER A 34 -8.09 2.28 2.08
N LEU A 35 -7.62 2.56 0.86
CA LEU A 35 -6.42 3.35 0.58
C LEU A 35 -6.81 4.75 0.09
N GLY A 36 -5.82 5.52 -0.35
CA GLY A 36 -6.07 6.71 -1.14
C GLY A 36 -6.60 6.41 -2.54
N SER A 37 -6.89 7.46 -3.29
CA SER A 37 -7.48 7.38 -4.63
C SER A 37 -6.51 6.90 -5.71
N GLN A 38 -5.19 6.98 -5.44
CA GLN A 38 -4.16 6.53 -6.37
C GLN A 38 -3.07 5.73 -5.65
N SER A 39 -2.91 4.48 -6.05
CA SER A 39 -1.95 3.54 -5.47
C SER A 39 -1.29 2.72 -6.58
N TYR A 40 -0.04 3.05 -6.90
CA TYR A 40 0.74 2.35 -7.94
C TYR A 40 1.87 1.50 -7.34
N GLY A 41 2.19 1.72 -6.06
CA GLY A 41 3.14 0.91 -5.33
C GLY A 41 2.56 -0.46 -4.98
N ASN A 42 3.45 -1.45 -4.88
CA ASN A 42 3.04 -2.82 -4.56
C ASN A 42 2.94 -2.99 -3.05
N ALA A 43 2.01 -3.86 -2.63
CA ALA A 43 1.91 -4.26 -1.23
C ALA A 43 3.14 -5.06 -0.80
N ILE A 44 3.62 -4.81 0.41
CA ILE A 44 4.73 -5.54 1.02
C ILE A 44 4.24 -6.15 2.31
N VAL A 45 4.55 -7.43 2.53
CA VAL A 45 4.23 -8.12 3.79
C VAL A 45 5.54 -8.40 4.51
N ALA A 46 5.69 -7.85 5.72
CA ALA A 46 6.88 -8.05 6.54
C ALA A 46 6.58 -7.74 8.02
N GLY A 47 7.17 -8.51 8.93
CA GLY A 47 7.08 -8.24 10.37
C GLY A 47 5.65 -8.22 10.94
N GLY A 48 4.73 -9.02 10.39
CA GLY A 48 3.32 -9.04 10.80
C GLY A 48 2.49 -7.86 10.29
N MET A 49 3.01 -7.10 9.32
CA MET A 49 2.36 -5.93 8.74
C MET A 49 2.29 -6.01 7.22
N VAL A 50 1.27 -5.35 6.66
CA VAL A 50 1.15 -5.06 5.23
C VAL A 50 1.35 -3.57 5.00
N PHE A 51 2.30 -3.23 4.15
CA PHE A 51 2.65 -1.86 3.78
C PHE A 51 2.18 -1.55 2.37
N VAL A 52 1.54 -0.40 2.17
CA VAL A 52 1.07 0.04 0.86
C VAL A 52 1.35 1.53 0.65
N GLY A 53 2.02 1.85 -0.45
CA GLY A 53 2.21 3.21 -0.92
C GLY A 53 0.98 3.72 -1.68
N THR A 54 0.48 4.90 -1.29
CA THR A 54 -0.74 5.51 -1.81
C THR A 54 -0.66 7.05 -1.71
N ASN A 55 -1.71 7.76 -2.11
CA ASN A 55 -1.86 9.19 -1.86
C ASN A 55 -2.71 9.46 -0.61
N ASN A 56 -2.83 10.71 -0.22
CA ASN A 56 -3.51 11.12 1.02
C ASN A 56 -5.02 11.38 0.87
N GLU A 57 -5.62 10.94 -0.23
CA GLU A 57 -7.08 11.01 -0.36
C GLU A 57 -7.73 10.07 0.68
N GLY A 58 -8.85 10.49 1.25
CA GLY A 58 -9.39 9.81 2.45
C GLY A 58 -8.58 10.10 3.71
N VAL A 59 -8.25 11.38 3.92
CA VAL A 59 -7.44 11.91 5.04
C VAL A 59 -7.73 11.18 6.36
N ARG A 60 -6.72 10.47 6.87
CA ARG A 60 -6.79 9.74 8.15
C ARG A 60 -6.24 10.55 9.34
N ASP A 61 -5.27 11.41 9.08
CA ASP A 61 -4.73 12.35 10.06
C ASP A 61 -5.12 13.79 9.68
N PRO A 62 -6.09 14.40 10.37
CA PRO A 62 -6.52 15.77 10.11
C PRO A 62 -5.40 16.82 10.25
N LYS A 63 -4.31 16.51 10.95
CA LYS A 63 -3.14 17.40 11.10
C LYS A 63 -2.20 17.36 9.90
N GLN A 64 -2.37 16.38 9.01
CA GLN A 64 -1.57 16.20 7.80
C GLN A 64 -2.46 16.27 6.55
N PRO A 65 -3.20 17.38 6.33
CA PRO A 65 -4.10 17.49 5.19
C PRO A 65 -3.33 17.76 3.89
N GLY A 66 -4.08 17.75 2.79
CA GLY A 66 -3.58 18.14 1.47
C GLY A 66 -2.91 17.00 0.71
N ASP A 67 -2.45 17.34 -0.50
CA ASP A 67 -1.80 16.41 -1.42
C ASP A 67 -0.45 15.95 -0.84
N ARG A 68 -0.33 14.64 -0.61
CA ARG A 68 0.84 14.01 0.02
C ARG A 68 1.00 12.58 -0.52
N GLY A 69 2.24 12.12 -0.60
CA GLY A 69 2.55 10.71 -0.70
C GLY A 69 2.42 10.04 0.68
N VAL A 70 1.77 8.90 0.76
CA VAL A 70 1.53 8.18 2.02
C VAL A 70 2.03 6.76 1.91
N LEU A 71 2.73 6.29 2.95
CA LEU A 71 2.92 4.88 3.23
C LEU A 71 1.96 4.49 4.35
N MET A 72 1.03 3.58 4.07
CA MET A 72 0.13 3.03 5.08
C MET A 72 0.64 1.68 5.58
N ALA A 73 0.46 1.40 6.86
CA ALA A 73 0.74 0.12 7.48
C ALA A 73 -0.53 -0.47 8.11
N PHE A 74 -0.76 -1.75 7.84
CA PHE A 74 -1.89 -2.51 8.34
C PHE A 74 -1.40 -3.77 9.04
N LYS A 75 -2.14 -4.26 10.03
CA LYS A 75 -1.87 -5.53 10.68
C LYS A 75 -2.18 -6.69 9.72
N GLU A 76 -1.26 -7.63 9.53
CA GLU A 76 -1.38 -8.68 8.50
C GLU A 76 -2.54 -9.65 8.73
N ASP A 77 -2.87 -9.93 9.99
CA ASP A 77 -3.92 -10.86 10.35
C ASP A 77 -5.34 -10.29 10.20
N THR A 78 -5.53 -9.01 10.54
CA THR A 78 -6.86 -8.38 10.61
C THR A 78 -7.10 -7.30 9.56
N GLY A 79 -6.06 -6.74 8.94
CA GLY A 79 -6.16 -5.55 8.10
C GLY A 79 -6.40 -4.26 8.89
N GLU A 80 -6.27 -4.28 10.22
CA GLU A 80 -6.39 -3.11 11.08
C GLU A 80 -5.35 -2.06 10.68
N PHE A 81 -5.79 -0.82 10.49
CA PHE A 81 -4.87 0.29 10.25
C PHE A 81 -4.02 0.56 11.49
N LEU A 82 -2.70 0.51 11.34
CA LEU A 82 -1.76 0.71 12.44
C LEU A 82 -1.25 2.14 12.47
N TRP A 83 -0.67 2.57 11.35
CA TRP A 83 -0.08 3.91 11.22
C TRP A 83 0.07 4.31 9.75
N GLN A 84 0.35 5.58 9.54
CA GLN A 84 0.76 6.11 8.23
C GLN A 84 1.97 7.02 8.38
N GLN A 85 2.80 7.04 7.34
CA GLN A 85 3.86 8.03 7.17
C GLN A 85 3.53 8.90 5.96
N THR A 86 3.47 10.20 6.16
CA THR A 86 3.10 11.17 5.11
C THR A 86 4.33 11.93 4.64
N HIS A 87 4.34 12.30 3.35
CA HIS A 87 5.41 13.04 2.71
C HIS A 87 4.79 14.18 1.90
N GLU A 88 5.24 15.40 2.17
CA GLU A 88 4.81 16.57 1.42
C GLU A 88 5.31 16.51 -0.02
N LYS A 89 4.51 17.11 -0.90
CA LYS A 89 4.89 17.27 -2.29
C LYS A 89 6.11 18.17 -2.41
N LEU A 90 6.98 17.86 -3.37
CA LEU A 90 8.16 18.68 -3.65
C LEU A 90 7.76 20.09 -4.10
N SER A 91 8.45 21.12 -3.59
CA SER A 91 8.19 22.53 -3.93
C SER A 91 8.41 22.86 -5.41
N THR A 92 9.21 22.05 -6.12
CA THR A 92 9.41 22.13 -7.57
C THR A 92 8.16 21.76 -8.39
N GLY A 93 7.14 21.20 -7.74
CA GLY A 93 5.87 20.86 -8.35
C GLY A 93 5.97 19.80 -9.44
N ARG A 94 5.11 19.93 -10.45
CA ARG A 94 4.78 18.88 -11.43
C ARG A 94 5.96 18.32 -12.22
N ALA A 95 7.05 19.07 -12.34
CA ALA A 95 8.25 18.61 -13.04
C ALA A 95 8.88 17.38 -12.34
N ASN A 96 8.77 17.30 -11.02
CA ASN A 96 9.37 16.23 -10.22
C ASN A 96 8.34 15.45 -9.37
N ASP A 97 7.17 16.03 -9.12
CA ASP A 97 6.17 15.42 -8.25
C ASP A 97 4.76 15.70 -8.79
N TRP A 98 4.16 14.67 -9.39
CA TRP A 98 2.87 14.80 -10.04
C TRP A 98 1.73 14.94 -9.00
N PRO A 99 0.76 15.84 -9.22
CA PRO A 99 -0.34 16.04 -8.28
C PRO A 99 -1.12 14.75 -8.03
N TYR A 100 -1.49 14.51 -6.77
CA TYR A 100 -2.23 13.34 -6.29
C TYR A 100 -1.54 11.99 -6.49
N GLN A 101 -0.31 11.98 -6.99
CA GLN A 101 0.45 10.74 -7.17
C GLN A 101 0.90 10.20 -5.81
N GLY A 102 0.58 8.94 -5.53
CA GLY A 102 1.00 8.26 -4.30
C GLY A 102 2.47 7.83 -4.30
N VAL A 103 2.91 7.27 -3.18
CA VAL A 103 4.23 6.63 -3.08
C VAL A 103 4.23 5.38 -3.96
N ALA A 104 5.06 5.37 -5.01
CA ALA A 104 5.18 4.25 -5.97
C ALA A 104 6.44 3.40 -5.76
N SER A 105 7.08 3.51 -4.60
CA SER A 105 8.26 2.72 -4.23
C SER A 105 7.88 1.50 -3.40
N SER A 106 8.56 0.39 -3.64
CA SER A 106 8.47 -0.83 -2.83
C SER A 106 9.85 -1.13 -2.24
N PRO A 107 10.09 -0.87 -0.93
CA PRO A 107 11.37 -1.19 -0.30
C PRO A 107 11.75 -2.67 -0.39
N LEU A 108 13.05 -2.93 -0.26
CA LEU A 108 13.63 -4.25 -0.06
C LEU A 108 12.97 -4.93 1.14
#